data_AF-A0AAV4QRW2-F1
#
_entry.id   AF-A0AAV4QRW2-F1
#
_cell.length_a   1.000
_cell.length_b   1.000
_cell.length_c   1.000
_cell.angle_alpha   90.00
_cell.angle_beta   90.00
_cell.angle_gamma   90.00
#
_symmetry.space_group_name_H-M   'P 1'
#
loop_
_entity.id
_entity.type
_entity.pdbx_description
1 polymer ?
#
loop_
_entity_poly.entity_id
_entity_poly.type
_entity_poly.pdbx_seq_one_letter_code
_entity_poly.pdbx_strand_id
1 'polypeptide(L)'
;MVFVCLNALYAGICLSRCWSILEERYEEYGIGSRHPYPSIAARAYGTKMKYFVSFCIDTTLFGVSVTYLLLSSELITSVAKKSEISFCYWILILAAFLYL
;
A
#
# COMPACT_ATOMS: atom_id res chain seq x y z
N MET A 1 -20.19 1.88 1.84
CA MET A 1 -19.17 2.44 2.76
C MET A 1 -19.04 1.60 4.03
N VAL A 2 -20.08 1.53 4.89
CA VAL A 2 -20.02 0.86 6.21
C VAL A 2 -19.55 -0.60 6.15
N PHE A 3 -20.07 -1.41 5.21
CA PHE A 3 -19.65 -2.81 5.06
C PHE A 3 -18.15 -2.97 4.78
N VAL A 4 -17.57 -2.14 3.91
CA VAL A 4 -16.14 -2.17 3.58
C VAL A 4 -15.30 -1.77 4.78
N CYS A 5 -15.72 -0.75 5.52
CA CYS A 5 -15.05 -0.31 6.75
C CYS A 5 -15.02 -1.40 7.82
N LEU A 6 -16.14 -2.11 8.02
CA LEU A 6 -16.22 -3.22 8.98
C LEU A 6 -15.32 -4.39 8.59
N ASN A 7 -15.27 -4.74 7.29
CA ASN A 7 -14.38 -5.79 6.80
C ASN A 7 -12.90 -5.40 6.96
N ALA A 8 -12.54 -4.17 6.63
CA ALA A 8 -11.17 -3.67 6.80
C ALA A 8 -10.76 -3.65 8.27
N LEU A 9 -11.66 -3.22 9.16
CA LEU A 9 -11.42 -3.23 10.60
C LEU A 9 -11.23 -4.66 11.12
N TYR A 10 -12.10 -5.59 10.71
CA TYR A 10 -12.00 -7.00 11.09
C TYR A 10 -10.67 -7.62 10.62
N ALA A 11 -10.30 -7.40 9.36
CA ALA A 11 -9.02 -7.87 8.81
C ALA A 11 -7.82 -7.28 9.57
N GLY A 12 -7.87 -5.99 9.91
CA GLY A 12 -6.83 -5.32 10.70
C GLY A 12 -6.69 -5.89 12.11
N ILE A 13 -7.80 -6.21 12.79
CA ILE A 13 -7.80 -6.84 14.11
C ILE A 13 -7.19 -8.25 14.05
N CYS A 14 -7.58 -9.06 13.06
CA CYS A 14 -7.01 -10.39 12.86
C CYS A 14 -5.50 -10.34 12.64
N LEU A 15 -5.05 -9.43 11.78
CA LEU A 15 -3.63 -9.27 11.50
C LEU A 15 -2.85 -8.81 12.73
N SER A 16 -3.36 -7.81 13.47
CA SER A 16 -2.73 -7.31 14.68
C SER A 16 -2.54 -8.43 15.71
N ARG A 17 -3.55 -9.27 15.90
CA ARG A 17 -3.45 -10.46 16.78
C ARG A 17 -2.40 -11.45 16.30
N CYS A 18 -2.35 -11.74 15.00
CA CYS A 18 -1.33 -12.64 14.44
C CYS A 18 0.09 -12.08 14.63
N TRP A 19 0.27 -10.76 14.53
CA TRP A 19 1.54 -10.10 14.80
C TRP A 19 1.95 -10.23 16.27
N SER A 20 1.06 -9.92 17.22
CA SER A 20 1.37 -10.04 18.65
C SER A 20 1.76 -11.47 19.04
N ILE A 21 1.07 -12.49 18.53
CA ILE A 21 1.43 -13.90 18.79
C ILE A 21 2.82 -14.24 18.23
N LEU A 22 3.16 -13.69 17.06
CA LEU A 22 4.46 -13.93 16.43
C LEU A 22 5.59 -13.24 17.20
N GLU A 23 5.35 -12.01 17.65
CA GLU A 23 6.29 -11.20 18.43
C GLU A 23 6.57 -11.80 19.81
N GLU A 24 5.54 -12.33 20.49
CA GLU A 24 5.68 -13.03 21.78
C GLU A 24 6.46 -14.35 21.66
N ARG A 25 6.34 -15.06 20.53
CA ARG A 25 6.98 -16.37 20.34
C ARG A 25 8.42 -16.31 19.84
N TYR A 26 8.82 -15.21 19.20
CA TYR A 26 10.12 -15.11 18.54
C TYR A 26 10.76 -13.75 18.83
N GLU A 27 11.70 -13.73 19.78
CA GLU A 27 12.48 -12.53 20.14
C GLU A 27 13.23 -11.91 18.94
N GLU A 28 13.51 -12.70 17.89
CA GLU A 28 14.10 -12.24 16.62
C GLU A 28 13.28 -11.12 15.94
N TYR A 29 11.96 -11.06 16.16
CA TYR A 29 11.08 -10.05 15.56
C TYR A 29 10.78 -8.85 16.48
N GLY A 30 11.18 -8.92 17.76
CA GLY A 30 10.90 -7.88 18.78
C GLY A 30 11.65 -6.56 18.58
N ILE A 31 12.67 -6.52 17.71
CA ILE A 31 13.44 -5.30 17.38
C ILE A 31 12.77 -4.52 16.22
N GLY A 32 11.63 -5.00 15.73
CA GLY A 32 10.88 -4.37 14.65
C GLY A 32 11.31 -4.89 13.28
N SER A 33 10.61 -5.92 12.79
CA SER A 33 10.81 -6.38 11.42
C SER A 33 10.24 -5.37 10.42
N ARG A 34 11.09 -4.90 9.49
CA ARG A 34 10.77 -3.90 8.44
C ARG A 34 9.58 -4.28 7.55
N HIS A 35 9.22 -5.57 7.48
CA HIS A 35 8.07 -6.07 6.73
C HIS A 35 7.25 -7.09 7.54
N PRO A 36 6.23 -6.66 8.30
CA PRO A 36 5.49 -7.55 9.19
C PRO A 36 4.64 -8.58 8.44
N TYR A 37 3.95 -8.17 7.36
CA TYR A 37 3.06 -9.04 6.60
C TYR A 37 3.75 -10.26 5.96
N PRO A 38 4.89 -10.10 5.24
CA PRO A 38 5.59 -11.25 4.67
C PRO A 38 6.19 -12.16 5.74
N SER A 39 6.59 -11.61 6.90
CA SER A 39 7.14 -12.38 8.03
C SER A 39 6.09 -13.28 8.68
N ILE A 40 4.86 -12.77 8.90
CA ILE A 40 3.73 -13.58 9.38
C ILE A 40 3.42 -14.70 8.36
N ALA A 41 3.34 -14.36 7.07
CA ALA A 41 3.04 -15.32 6.01
C ALA A 41 4.12 -16.41 5.86
N ALA A 42 5.40 -16.03 5.97
CA ALA A 42 6.52 -16.94 5.89
C ALA A 42 6.49 -17.99 7.02
N ARG A 43 6.14 -17.56 8.23
CA ARG A 43 6.11 -18.45 9.41
C ARG A 43 4.83 -19.29 9.47
N ALA A 44 3.69 -18.79 8.96
CA ALA A 44 2.43 -19.52 8.96
C ALA A 44 2.34 -20.60 7.86
N TYR A 45 2.82 -20.31 6.64
CA TYR A 45 2.60 -21.16 5.45
C TYR A 45 3.87 -21.43 4.63
N GLY A 46 5.02 -20.91 5.07
CA GLY A 46 6.32 -21.09 4.40
C GLY A 46 6.66 -20.01 3.37
N THR A 47 7.83 -20.15 2.75
CA THR A 47 8.45 -19.16 1.86
C THR A 47 7.62 -18.84 0.61
N LYS A 48 6.84 -19.80 0.09
CA LYS A 48 5.98 -19.56 -1.09
C LYS A 48 4.91 -18.50 -0.81
N MET A 49 4.32 -18.53 0.38
CA MET A 49 3.26 -17.59 0.75
C MET A 49 3.81 -16.19 1.07
N LYS A 50 5.07 -16.10 1.54
CA LYS A 50 5.79 -14.83 1.70
C LYS A 50 5.85 -14.04 0.39
N TYR A 51 6.24 -14.71 -0.70
CA TYR A 51 6.34 -14.08 -2.02
C TYR A 51 4.97 -13.66 -2.55
N PHE A 52 3.97 -14.51 -2.39
CA PHE A 52 2.59 -14.20 -2.78
C PHE A 52 2.06 -12.95 -2.07
N VAL A 53 2.20 -12.88 -0.73
CA VAL A 53 1.75 -11.73 0.06
C VAL A 53 2.52 -10.45 -0.30
N SER A 54 3.82 -10.55 -0.54
CA SER A 54 4.63 -9.39 -0.98
C SER A 54 4.13 -8.86 -2.33
N PHE A 55 3.89 -9.75 -3.30
CA PHE A 55 3.36 -9.38 -4.61
C PHE A 55 1.99 -8.69 -4.52
N CYS A 56 1.08 -9.16 -3.65
CA CYS A 56 -0.20 -8.51 -3.42
C CYS A 56 -0.05 -7.10 -2.82
N ILE A 57 0.88 -6.92 -1.88
CA ILE A 57 1.14 -5.62 -1.26
C ILE A 57 1.72 -4.65 -2.30
N ASP A 58 2.71 -5.10 -3.09
CA ASP A 58 3.32 -4.28 -4.13
C ASP A 58 2.30 -3.86 -5.20
N THR A 59 1.42 -4.77 -5.61
CA THR A 59 0.33 -4.49 -6.56
C THR A 59 -0.65 -3.46 -5.99
N THR A 60 -0.99 -3.57 -4.70
CA THR A 60 -1.88 -2.61 -4.03
C THR A 60 -1.21 -1.23 -3.94
N LEU A 61 0.06 -1.19 -3.57
CA LEU A 61 0.82 0.05 -3.45
C LEU A 61 0.93 0.76 -4.81
N PHE A 62 1.19 0.00 -5.88
CA PHE A 62 1.18 0.53 -7.24
C PHE A 62 -0.18 1.13 -7.62
N GLY A 63 -1.27 0.42 -7.36
CA GLY A 63 -2.63 0.92 -7.63
C GLY A 63 -2.91 2.23 -6.89
N VAL A 64 -2.56 2.29 -5.61
CA VAL A 64 -2.71 3.48 -4.78
C VAL A 64 -1.87 4.64 -5.33
N SER A 65 -0.58 4.42 -5.64
CA SER A 65 0.30 5.43 -6.22
C SER A 65 -0.25 6.03 -7.51
N VAL A 66 -0.78 5.21 -8.42
CA VAL A 66 -1.39 5.68 -9.66
C VAL A 66 -2.60 6.57 -9.36
N THR A 67 -3.51 6.13 -8.48
CA THR A 67 -4.70 6.93 -8.14
C THR A 67 -4.36 8.26 -7.47
N TYR A 68 -3.32 8.28 -6.63
CA TYR A 68 -2.82 9.53 -6.03
C TYR A 68 -2.25 10.48 -7.09
N LEU A 69 -1.53 9.97 -8.08
CA LEU A 69 -1.01 10.77 -9.19
C LEU A 69 -2.15 11.41 -10.00
N LEU A 70 -3.20 10.64 -10.31
CA LEU A 70 -4.39 11.16 -10.99
C LEU A 70 -5.08 12.26 -10.15
N LEU A 71 -5.23 12.02 -8.84
CA LEU A 71 -5.81 13.00 -7.92
C LEU A 71 -4.98 14.29 -7.87
N SER A 72 -3.65 14.18 -7.84
CA SER A 72 -2.74 15.32 -7.87
C SER A 72 -2.86 16.12 -9.17
N SER A 73 -2.97 15.47 -10.33
CA SER A 73 -3.16 16.19 -11.60
C SER A 73 -4.49 16.96 -11.66
N GLU A 74 -5.56 16.42 -11.08
CA GLU A 74 -6.86 17.08 -11.04
C GLU A 74 -6.82 18.30 -10.12
N LEU A 75 -6.18 18.14 -8.95
CA LEU A 75 -6.01 19.22 -8.00
C LEU A 75 -5.22 20.39 -8.60
N ILE A 76 -4.11 20.11 -9.29
CA ILE A 76 -3.27 21.14 -9.92
C ILE A 76 -4.04 21.85 -11.03
N THR A 77 -4.76 21.11 -11.87
CA THR A 77 -5.56 21.68 -12.97
C THR A 77 -6.71 22.55 -12.45
N SER A 78 -7.37 22.13 -11.36
CA SER A 78 -8.45 22.89 -10.72
C SER A 78 -7.95 24.19 -10.06
N VAL A 79 -6.74 24.19 -9.50
CA VAL A 79 -6.11 25.39 -8.92
C VAL A 79 -5.54 26.30 -10.02
N ALA A 80 -4.99 25.73 -11.08
CA ALA A 80 -4.40 26.42 -12.22
C ALA A 80 -5.43 26.80 -13.31
N LYS A 81 -6.66 27.17 -12.92
CA LYS A 81 -7.75 27.65 -13.79
C LYS A 81 -7.39 28.78 -14.78
N LYS A 82 -6.17 29.32 -14.72
CA LYS A 82 -5.67 30.43 -15.53
C LYS A 82 -4.73 30.01 -16.67
N SER A 83 -4.29 28.75 -16.72
CA SER A 83 -3.42 28.25 -17.78
C SER A 83 -4.14 27.13 -18.53
N GLU A 84 -4.40 27.30 -19.83
CA GLU A 84 -5.04 26.35 -20.76
C GLU A 84 -4.19 25.08 -21.04
N ILE A 85 -3.40 24.63 -20.06
CA ILE A 85 -2.56 23.45 -20.21
C ILE A 85 -3.43 22.23 -19.94
N SER A 86 -3.61 21.40 -20.98
CA SER A 86 -4.45 20.21 -20.92
C SER A 86 -4.00 19.23 -19.83
N PHE A 87 -4.97 18.69 -19.10
CA PHE A 87 -4.85 17.67 -18.04
C PHE A 87 -3.90 16.51 -18.40
N CYS A 88 -3.90 16.10 -19.67
CA CYS A 88 -3.11 14.99 -20.18
C CYS A 88 -1.58 15.23 -20.10
N TYR A 89 -1.13 16.49 -20.20
CA TYR A 89 0.29 16.83 -20.19
C TYR A 89 0.89 16.82 -18.77
N TRP A 90 0.09 17.20 -17.76
CA TRP A 90 0.48 17.15 -16.35
C TRP A 90 0.64 15.71 -15.83
N ILE A 91 -0.20 14.78 -16.30
CA ILE A 91 -0.08 13.35 -15.98
C ILE A 91 1.20 12.74 -16.55
N LEU A 92 1.57 13.08 -17.79
CA LEU A 92 2.80 12.58 -18.42
C LEU A 92 4.06 13.10 -17.74
N ILE A 93 4.06 14.38 -17.33
CA ILE A 93 5.18 14.99 -16.60
C ILE A 93 5.34 14.35 -15.21
N LEU A 94 4.25 14.17 -14.46
CA LEU A 94 4.30 13.56 -13.13
C LEU A 94 4.71 12.09 -13.19
N ALA A 95 4.22 11.35 -14.19
CA ALA A 95 4.62 9.96 -14.39
C ALA A 95 6.11 9.83 -14.76
N ALA A 96 6.63 10.73 -15.60
CA ALA A 96 8.05 10.76 -15.95
C ALA A 96 8.94 11.11 -14.74
N PHE A 97 8.50 12.04 -13.88
CA PHE A 97 9.21 12.39 -12.65
C PHE A 97 9.20 11.28 -11.59
N LEU A 98 8.11 10.51 -11.48
CA LEU A 98 8.04 9.38 -10.55
C LEU A 98 8.97 8.23 -10.96
N TYR A 99 9.25 8.11 -12.27
CA TYR A 99 10.12 7.07 -12.84
C TYR A 99 11.61 7.46 -12.85
N LEU A 100 11.94 8.75 -12.68
CA LEU A 100 13.31 9.28 -12.67
C LEU A 100 13.87 9.37 -11.25
#